data_AF-A0A235HE14-F1
#
_entry.id   AF-A0A235HE14-F1
#
_cell.length_a   1.000
_cell.length_b   1.000
_cell.length_c   1.000
_cell.angle_alpha   90.00
_cell.angle_beta   90.00
_cell.angle_gamma   90.00
#
_symmetry.space_group_name_H-M   'P 1'
#
loop_
_entity.id
_entity.type
_entity.pdbx_description
1 polymer ?
#
loop_
_entity_poly.entity_id
_entity_poly.type
_entity_poly.pdbx_seq_one_letter_code
_entity_poly.pdbx_strand_id
1 'polypeptide(L)'
;MTAEAVPSPGTTPPGHKPAAHKPAGAFAPLRNRLFAVLWVAAVLGNVGTFMRDVASAWLVLDLSGSPSTVALIQAAGSLPIFLLAIPAGVLSDIMDRRRMLIVIQCLLACVSAALMIQAALGVASVASIAGLTFLGGVGAALMAPVWQSIVPELVPRGELKGAVALNSLGINIARAIGPAAGGAILAAAGAAATYAVDVSSYIIVIAALLWWRRTPDTRDELSEQFGGALRAGLRYARASRELHRVFLRAGLFFACASALWALLPIVAGPMLGGGPGFYGLLLGAVGAGAIGGATVLPRVRERLGADGLMLAAALVTAVVMGILALAPPRWLALPVLLGAGAAWIAVLTTLSATTQAILPNWVRGRGLALYLTVFNGALTAGSLGWGALADAIGVPATLWVSAAGLLAVAVLSRAVPLPEGEADLTPSNHWPEPLTAEPVRNDRGPVLITIEYRVAAADQHAFHAALRRLSEARRRDGAYAWGVSQDSGDPERVLEWFFVESWAEHQRQHRRVSHADADVQKEALAFHRGDGPPRVSHFLALEHGAGKAP
;
A
#
# COMPACT_ATOMS: atom_id res chain seq x y z
N MET A 1 48.76 -14.50 -58.76
CA MET A 1 47.38 -14.95 -58.47
C MET A 1 47.48 -16.20 -57.63
N THR A 2 47.46 -16.04 -56.31
CA THR A 2 47.61 -17.11 -55.34
C THR A 2 46.53 -16.93 -54.30
N ALA A 3 45.78 -18.00 -54.07
CA ALA A 3 44.52 -18.07 -53.36
C ALA A 3 44.57 -17.55 -51.91
N GLU A 4 43.54 -16.79 -51.54
CA GLU A 4 43.22 -16.39 -50.17
C GLU A 4 42.72 -17.61 -49.37
N ALA A 5 43.46 -17.95 -48.32
CA ALA A 5 43.07 -18.94 -47.33
C ALA A 5 42.43 -18.25 -46.13
N VAL A 6 41.20 -18.67 -45.79
CA VAL A 6 40.42 -18.25 -44.63
C VAL A 6 41.09 -18.72 -43.32
N PRO A 7 41.31 -17.87 -42.30
CA PRO A 7 41.78 -18.32 -41.00
C PRO A 7 40.64 -18.89 -40.13
N SER A 8 40.95 -19.97 -39.42
CA SER A 8 40.07 -20.69 -38.48
C SER A 8 39.69 -19.86 -37.23
N PRO A 9 38.54 -20.13 -36.58
CA PRO A 9 38.07 -19.35 -35.45
C PRO A 9 38.92 -19.57 -34.20
N GLY A 10 39.49 -18.47 -33.69
CA GLY A 10 40.26 -18.40 -32.46
C GLY A 10 39.40 -18.63 -31.22
N THR A 11 40.01 -19.32 -30.26
CA THR A 11 39.58 -19.60 -28.90
C THR A 11 39.06 -18.37 -28.16
N THR A 12 37.84 -18.45 -27.65
CA THR A 12 37.25 -17.50 -26.70
C THR A 12 38.06 -17.48 -25.38
N PRO A 13 38.39 -16.29 -24.85
CA PRO A 13 39.04 -16.20 -23.55
C PRO A 13 38.07 -16.66 -22.43
N PRO A 14 38.57 -17.29 -21.35
CA PRO A 14 37.72 -17.78 -20.28
C PRO A 14 36.97 -16.62 -19.61
N GLY A 15 35.64 -16.71 -19.63
CA GLY A 15 34.75 -15.74 -19.02
C GLY A 15 35.08 -15.52 -17.55
N HIS A 16 35.20 -14.25 -17.17
CA HIS A 16 35.16 -13.84 -15.77
C HIS A 16 33.90 -14.42 -15.13
N LYS A 17 34.05 -15.45 -14.28
CA LYS A 17 32.98 -15.86 -13.37
C LYS A 17 32.61 -14.64 -12.53
N PRO A 18 31.36 -14.14 -12.59
CA PRO A 18 30.95 -13.06 -11.69
C PRO A 18 31.18 -13.55 -10.26
N ALA A 19 31.99 -12.81 -9.50
CA ALA A 19 32.26 -13.13 -8.11
C ALA A 19 30.92 -13.26 -7.37
N ALA A 20 30.69 -14.45 -6.79
CA ALA A 20 29.52 -14.73 -5.98
C ALA A 20 29.44 -13.68 -4.87
N HIS A 21 28.52 -12.73 -5.00
CA HIS A 21 28.28 -11.73 -3.98
C HIS A 21 27.77 -12.46 -2.75
N LYS A 22 28.57 -12.47 -1.67
CA LYS A 22 28.08 -12.90 -0.36
C LYS A 22 26.77 -12.16 -0.09
N PRO A 23 25.69 -12.84 0.33
CA PRO A 23 24.45 -12.16 0.65
C PRO A 23 24.76 -11.13 1.73
N ALA A 24 24.62 -9.85 1.36
CA ALA A 24 24.80 -8.75 2.28
C ALA A 24 23.79 -8.94 3.42
N GLY A 25 24.27 -9.03 4.67
CA GLY A 25 23.38 -9.21 5.83
C GLY A 25 22.34 -8.08 5.91
N ALA A 26 21.24 -8.31 6.63
CA ALA A 26 20.13 -7.35 6.71
C ALA A 26 20.54 -5.92 7.15
N PHE A 27 21.67 -5.80 7.87
CA PHE A 27 22.23 -4.53 8.35
C PHE A 27 23.31 -3.92 7.44
N ALA A 28 23.65 -4.56 6.31
CA ALA A 28 24.65 -4.05 5.37
C ALA A 28 24.39 -2.60 4.90
N PRO A 29 23.13 -2.16 4.64
CA PRO A 29 22.85 -0.78 4.25
C PRO A 29 23.37 0.27 5.23
N LEU A 30 23.45 -0.03 6.54
CA LEU A 30 23.95 0.92 7.55
C LEU A 30 25.45 1.21 7.42
N ARG A 31 26.20 0.39 6.66
CA ARG A 31 27.60 0.67 6.34
C ARG A 31 27.73 1.82 5.34
N ASN A 32 26.69 2.09 4.55
CA ASN A 32 26.63 3.25 3.69
C ASN A 32 26.29 4.49 4.53
N ARG A 33 27.27 5.40 4.67
CA ARG A 33 27.15 6.62 5.47
C ARG A 33 25.94 7.48 5.07
N LEU A 34 25.65 7.59 3.77
CA LEU A 34 24.52 8.37 3.28
C LEU A 34 23.19 7.76 3.75
N PHE A 35 23.02 6.45 3.55
CA PHE A 35 21.84 5.73 4.01
C PHE A 35 21.69 5.84 5.53
N ALA A 36 22.76 5.60 6.30
CA ALA A 36 22.72 5.63 7.76
C ALA A 36 22.30 7.00 8.32
N VAL A 37 22.84 8.10 7.80
CA VAL A 37 22.48 9.46 8.26
C VAL A 37 21.01 9.76 7.97
N LEU A 38 20.53 9.49 6.76
CA LEU A 38 19.12 9.74 6.40
C LEU A 38 18.17 8.80 7.14
N TRP A 39 18.57 7.55 7.38
CA TRP A 39 17.78 6.58 8.13
C TRP A 39 17.64 6.99 9.60
N VAL A 40 18.73 7.38 10.27
CA VAL A 40 18.68 7.87 11.67
C VAL A 40 17.81 9.12 11.76
N ALA A 41 17.99 10.06 10.83
CA ALA A 41 17.15 11.25 10.77
C ALA A 41 15.67 10.89 10.62
N ALA A 42 15.33 9.96 9.71
CA ALA A 42 13.95 9.51 9.54
C ALA A 42 13.39 8.82 10.78
N VAL A 43 14.17 7.98 11.48
CA VAL A 43 13.71 7.37 12.74
C VAL A 43 13.42 8.44 13.78
N LEU A 44 14.32 9.41 13.96
CA LEU A 44 14.10 10.54 14.88
C LEU A 44 12.88 11.38 14.50
N GLY A 45 12.68 11.66 13.20
CA GLY A 45 11.50 12.37 12.71
C GLY A 45 10.20 11.61 13.00
N ASN A 46 10.18 10.29 12.78
CA ASN A 46 9.01 9.48 13.12
C ASN A 46 8.76 9.45 14.64
N VAL A 47 9.81 9.39 15.47
CA VAL A 47 9.68 9.46 16.93
C VAL A 47 9.00 10.77 17.33
N GLY A 48 9.47 11.90 16.81
CA GLY A 48 8.85 13.21 17.02
C GLY A 48 7.38 13.25 16.62
N THR A 49 7.06 12.73 15.43
CA THR A 49 5.68 12.69 14.92
C THR A 49 4.77 11.91 15.86
N PHE A 50 5.19 10.73 16.34
CA PHE A 50 4.40 9.96 17.29
C PHE A 50 4.26 10.67 18.65
N MET A 51 5.27 11.42 19.09
CA MET A 51 5.16 12.23 20.31
C MET A 51 4.12 13.34 20.16
N ARG A 52 4.10 14.04 19.00
CA ARG A 52 3.08 15.03 18.67
C ARG A 52 1.69 14.41 18.68
N ASP A 53 1.51 13.26 18.04
CA ASP A 53 0.20 12.61 17.95
C ASP A 53 -0.33 12.21 19.35
N VAL A 54 0.55 11.75 20.25
CA VAL A 54 0.21 11.50 21.66
C VAL A 54 -0.21 12.78 22.37
N ALA A 55 0.56 13.86 22.22
CA ALA A 55 0.24 15.15 22.82
C ALA A 55 -1.08 15.74 22.31
N SER A 56 -1.35 15.64 21.01
CA SER A 56 -2.59 16.15 20.41
C SER A 56 -3.81 15.36 20.86
N ALA A 57 -3.73 14.03 20.90
CA ALA A 57 -4.82 13.19 21.37
C ALA A 57 -5.14 13.44 22.86
N TRP A 58 -4.11 13.56 23.70
CA TRP A 58 -4.29 13.80 25.13
C TRP A 58 -4.76 15.24 25.43
N LEU A 59 -4.20 16.25 24.78
CA LEU A 59 -4.61 17.64 24.99
C LEU A 59 -6.08 17.86 24.63
N VAL A 60 -6.60 17.16 23.61
CA VAL A 60 -8.02 17.22 23.25
C VAL A 60 -8.91 16.50 24.27
N LEU A 61 -8.43 15.42 24.87
CA LEU A 61 -9.11 14.77 25.99
C LEU A 61 -9.26 15.76 27.17
N ASP A 62 -8.20 16.49 27.51
CA ASP A 62 -8.22 17.50 28.58
C ASP A 62 -9.16 18.69 28.24
N LEU A 63 -9.32 19.03 26.96
CA LEU A 63 -10.16 20.17 26.52
C LEU A 63 -11.66 19.86 26.44
N SER A 64 -12.06 18.66 25.99
CA SER A 64 -13.47 18.40 25.63
C SER A 64 -14.11 17.22 26.34
N GLY A 65 -13.35 16.26 26.87
CA GLY A 65 -13.85 15.04 27.52
C GLY A 65 -14.73 14.11 26.66
N SER A 66 -15.28 14.58 25.53
CA SER A 66 -16.18 13.85 24.65
C SER A 66 -15.44 12.83 23.78
N PRO A 67 -15.89 11.56 23.77
CA PRO A 67 -15.39 10.53 22.87
C PRO A 67 -15.30 10.89 21.39
N SER A 68 -16.35 11.48 20.80
CA SER A 68 -16.31 11.85 19.36
C SER A 68 -15.23 12.88 19.06
N THR A 69 -14.99 13.80 19.98
CA THR A 69 -14.01 14.86 19.82
C THR A 69 -12.57 14.34 19.91
N VAL A 70 -12.30 13.39 20.82
CA VAL A 70 -11.01 12.69 20.88
C VAL A 70 -10.78 11.84 19.64
N ALA A 71 -11.81 11.09 19.21
CA ALA A 71 -11.75 10.24 18.02
C ALA A 71 -11.57 11.04 16.72
N LEU A 72 -12.05 12.29 16.68
CA LEU A 72 -11.83 13.21 15.56
C LEU A 72 -10.34 13.47 15.30
N ILE A 73 -9.49 13.49 16.34
CA ILE A 73 -8.04 13.70 16.16
C ILE A 73 -7.40 12.53 15.43
N GLN A 74 -7.80 11.30 15.76
CA GLN A 74 -7.37 10.11 15.03
C GLN A 74 -7.82 10.17 13.56
N ALA A 75 -9.07 10.58 13.31
CA ALA A 75 -9.61 10.74 11.97
C ALA A 75 -8.92 11.87 11.18
N ALA A 76 -8.61 13.00 11.83
CA ALA A 76 -7.91 14.12 11.22
C ALA A 76 -6.51 13.72 10.75
N GLY A 77 -5.81 12.85 11.49
CA GLY A 77 -4.50 12.34 11.09
C GLY A 77 -4.56 11.36 9.89
N SER A 78 -5.58 10.50 9.81
CA SER A 78 -5.69 9.47 8.77
C SER A 78 -6.44 9.90 7.50
N LEU A 79 -7.37 10.85 7.61
CA LEU A 79 -8.21 11.31 6.50
C LEU A 79 -7.40 11.85 5.32
N PRO A 80 -6.37 12.71 5.51
CA PRO A 80 -5.54 13.17 4.41
C PRO A 80 -4.82 12.03 3.68
N ILE A 81 -4.38 11.00 4.41
CA ILE A 81 -3.72 9.84 3.79
C ILE A 81 -4.71 9.08 2.91
N PHE A 82 -5.95 8.90 3.37
CA PHE A 82 -7.03 8.32 2.56
C PHE A 82 -7.28 9.13 1.28
N LEU A 83 -7.39 10.46 1.39
CA LEU A 83 -7.72 11.35 0.26
C LEU A 83 -6.56 11.54 -0.72
N LEU A 84 -5.32 11.57 -0.20
CA LEU A 84 -4.14 12.01 -0.96
C LEU A 84 -3.17 10.88 -1.32
N ALA A 85 -3.37 9.64 -0.89
CA ALA A 85 -2.48 8.52 -1.21
C ALA A 85 -2.17 8.40 -2.71
N ILE A 86 -3.17 8.65 -3.57
CA ILE A 86 -3.02 8.60 -5.02
C ILE A 86 -2.35 9.88 -5.57
N PRO A 87 -2.89 11.10 -5.34
CA PRO A 87 -2.25 12.35 -5.79
C PRO A 87 -0.79 12.51 -5.33
N ALA A 88 -0.47 12.07 -4.10
CA ALA A 88 0.87 12.17 -3.55
C ALA A 88 1.93 11.43 -4.38
N GLY A 89 1.58 10.27 -4.94
CA GLY A 89 2.46 9.53 -5.85
C GLY A 89 2.68 10.24 -7.18
N VAL A 90 1.65 10.92 -7.72
CA VAL A 90 1.81 11.73 -8.94
C VAL A 90 2.84 12.84 -8.69
N LEU A 91 2.67 13.51 -7.55
CA LEU A 91 3.48 14.67 -7.20
C LEU A 91 4.95 14.27 -6.93
N SER A 92 5.18 13.09 -6.34
CA SER A 92 6.54 12.58 -6.10
C SER A 92 7.31 12.23 -7.36
N ASP A 93 6.62 11.95 -8.47
CA ASP A 93 7.25 11.54 -9.73
C ASP A 93 7.65 12.75 -10.58
N ILE A 94 6.93 13.88 -10.46
CA ILE A 94 7.19 15.09 -11.25
C ILE A 94 8.13 16.08 -10.55
N MET A 95 8.20 16.06 -9.22
CA MET A 95 9.00 17.02 -8.44
C MET A 95 10.38 16.45 -8.10
N ASP A 96 11.35 17.33 -7.89
CA ASP A 96 12.62 16.92 -7.29
C ASP A 96 12.37 16.39 -5.86
N ARG A 97 12.63 15.09 -5.67
CA ARG A 97 12.34 14.33 -4.45
C ARG A 97 12.97 14.97 -3.21
N ARG A 98 14.21 15.46 -3.33
CA ARG A 98 14.93 16.10 -2.22
C ARG A 98 14.27 17.44 -1.82
N ARG A 99 13.99 18.32 -2.79
CA ARG A 99 13.30 19.59 -2.53
C ARG A 99 11.91 19.36 -1.95
N MET A 100 11.17 18.40 -2.48
CA MET A 100 9.84 18.05 -1.97
C MET A 100 9.90 17.56 -0.51
N LEU A 101 10.86 16.69 -0.15
CA LEU A 101 11.06 16.28 1.24
C LEU A 101 11.35 17.48 2.15
N ILE A 102 12.23 18.40 1.74
CA ILE A 102 12.54 19.60 2.54
C ILE A 102 11.28 20.45 2.76
N VAL A 103 10.49 20.69 1.71
CA VAL A 103 9.23 21.45 1.80
C VAL A 103 8.24 20.78 2.76
N ILE A 104 8.09 19.45 2.66
CA ILE A 104 7.22 18.67 3.56
C ILE A 104 7.71 18.80 5.01
N GLN A 105 9.01 18.67 5.27
CA GLN A 105 9.55 18.83 6.63
C GLN A 105 9.35 20.24 7.17
N CYS A 106 9.51 21.28 6.34
CA CYS A 106 9.23 22.66 6.75
C CYS A 106 7.75 22.84 7.10
N LEU A 107 6.83 22.29 6.29
CA LEU A 107 5.40 22.32 6.58
C LEU A 107 5.08 21.65 7.92
N LEU A 108 5.61 20.45 8.16
CA LEU A 108 5.38 19.69 9.38
C LEU A 108 6.02 20.35 10.62
N ALA A 109 7.19 20.99 10.45
CA ALA A 109 7.81 21.81 11.48
C ALA A 109 6.94 23.01 11.84
N CYS A 110 6.36 23.71 10.84
CA CYS A 110 5.43 24.82 11.06
C CYS A 110 4.15 24.37 11.78
N VAL A 111 3.58 23.22 11.40
CA VAL A 111 2.42 22.62 12.08
C VAL A 111 2.73 22.39 13.56
N SER A 112 3.86 21.76 13.85
CA SER A 112 4.26 21.41 15.21
C SER A 112 4.66 22.63 16.03
N ALA A 113 5.26 23.64 15.39
CA ALA A 113 5.54 24.93 16.01
C ALA A 113 4.27 25.69 16.35
N ALA A 114 3.25 25.66 15.48
CA ALA A 114 1.94 26.25 15.77
C ALA A 114 1.28 25.55 16.96
N LEU A 115 1.28 24.21 17.00
CA LEU A 115 0.80 23.43 18.16
C LEU A 115 1.56 23.78 19.45
N MET A 116 2.89 23.87 19.36
CA MET A 116 3.76 24.27 20.47
C MET A 116 3.39 25.67 21.00
N ILE A 117 3.26 26.66 20.13
CA ILE A 117 2.93 28.05 20.50
C ILE A 117 1.52 28.11 21.11
N GLN A 118 0.53 27.44 20.51
CA GLN A 118 -0.82 27.41 21.04
C GLN A 118 -0.89 26.76 22.43
N ALA A 119 -0.15 25.67 22.63
CA ALA A 119 -0.05 25.01 23.93
C ALA A 119 0.67 25.89 24.97
N ALA A 120 1.75 26.57 24.59
CA ALA A 120 2.50 27.45 25.48
C ALA A 120 1.70 28.70 25.91
N LEU A 121 0.89 29.24 25.00
CA LEU A 121 0.03 30.40 25.27
C LEU A 121 -1.31 30.03 25.93
N GLY A 122 -1.63 28.74 26.06
CA GLY A 122 -2.92 28.29 26.61
C GLY A 122 -4.13 28.61 25.74
N VAL A 123 -3.93 28.84 24.44
CA VAL A 123 -5.00 29.21 23.47
C VAL A 123 -5.37 28.07 22.53
N ALA A 124 -4.87 26.85 22.79
CA ALA A 124 -5.18 25.68 22.01
C ALA A 124 -6.67 25.34 22.11
N SER A 125 -7.31 25.06 20.98
CA SER A 125 -8.71 24.65 20.90
C SER A 125 -8.81 23.31 20.18
N VAL A 126 -9.91 22.58 20.40
CA VAL A 126 -10.21 21.34 19.67
C VAL A 126 -10.11 21.55 18.16
N ALA A 127 -10.72 22.63 17.65
CA ALA A 127 -10.74 22.94 16.23
C ALA A 127 -9.34 23.22 15.67
N SER A 128 -8.50 23.98 16.40
CA SER A 128 -7.14 24.28 15.96
C SER A 128 -6.24 23.04 15.99
N ILE A 129 -6.35 22.19 17.02
CA ILE A 129 -5.59 20.94 17.11
C ILE A 129 -6.02 19.97 16.01
N ALA A 130 -7.32 19.82 15.75
CA ALA A 130 -7.82 18.96 14.68
C ALA A 130 -7.36 19.46 13.29
N GLY A 131 -7.43 20.77 13.02
CA GLY A 131 -6.96 21.37 11.77
C GLY A 131 -5.45 21.21 11.55
N LEU A 132 -4.64 21.42 12.59
CA LEU A 132 -3.20 21.22 12.54
C LEU A 132 -2.83 19.73 12.40
N THR A 133 -3.57 18.83 13.07
CA THR A 133 -3.42 17.38 12.90
C THR A 133 -3.74 16.94 11.48
N PHE A 134 -4.79 17.51 10.87
CA PHE A 134 -5.12 17.30 9.46
C PHE A 134 -3.98 17.76 8.53
N LEU A 135 -3.42 18.96 8.74
CA LEU A 135 -2.24 19.40 7.99
C LEU A 135 -1.02 18.49 8.21
N GLY A 136 -0.84 17.97 9.42
CA GLY A 136 0.13 16.94 9.73
C GLY A 136 -0.07 15.67 8.90
N GLY A 137 -1.32 15.20 8.79
CA GLY A 137 -1.68 14.06 7.94
C GLY A 137 -1.45 14.33 6.45
N VAL A 138 -1.65 15.56 5.96
CA VAL A 138 -1.30 15.94 4.57
C VAL A 138 0.20 15.77 4.35
N GLY A 139 1.04 16.27 5.26
CA GLY A 139 2.48 16.09 5.17
C GLY A 139 2.89 14.61 5.20
N ALA A 140 2.27 13.79 6.06
CA ALA A 140 2.51 12.35 6.12
C ALA A 140 2.11 11.62 4.82
N ALA A 141 0.98 11.99 4.21
CA ALA A 141 0.50 11.43 2.95
C ALA A 141 1.48 11.71 1.80
N LEU A 142 2.06 12.92 1.78
CA LEU A 142 3.06 13.31 0.78
C LEU A 142 4.44 12.70 1.05
N MET A 143 4.82 12.53 2.32
CA MET A 143 6.15 12.04 2.70
C MET A 143 6.41 10.61 2.24
N ALA A 144 5.45 9.70 2.45
CA ALA A 144 5.65 8.27 2.22
C ALA A 144 6.12 7.93 0.79
N PRO A 145 5.44 8.34 -0.30
CA PRO A 145 5.88 8.01 -1.67
C PRO A 145 7.22 8.66 -2.04
N VAL A 146 7.46 9.90 -1.60
CA VAL A 146 8.72 10.60 -1.86
C VAL A 146 9.88 9.92 -1.12
N TRP A 147 9.67 9.47 0.11
CA TRP A 147 10.69 8.73 0.85
C TRP A 147 10.99 7.38 0.21
N GLN A 148 9.96 6.63 -0.18
CA GLN A 148 10.14 5.33 -0.83
C GLN A 148 10.91 5.43 -2.16
N SER A 149 10.74 6.52 -2.91
CA SER A 149 11.43 6.73 -4.19
C SER A 149 12.91 7.09 -4.03
N ILE A 150 13.35 7.66 -2.89
CA ILE A 150 14.77 7.94 -2.68
C ILE A 150 15.54 6.71 -2.19
N VAL A 151 14.91 5.72 -1.53
CA VAL A 151 15.60 4.54 -0.95
C VAL A 151 16.51 3.83 -1.97
N PRO A 152 16.08 3.54 -3.21
CA PRO A 152 16.92 2.90 -4.21
C PRO A 152 18.11 3.75 -4.66
N GLU A 153 18.08 5.07 -4.48
CA GLU A 153 19.19 5.99 -4.75
C GLU A 153 20.25 5.96 -3.64
N LEU A 154 19.88 5.53 -2.43
CA LEU A 154 20.77 5.59 -1.26
C LEU A 154 21.67 4.35 -1.13
N VAL A 155 21.30 3.23 -1.77
CA VAL A 155 21.98 1.94 -1.58
C VAL A 155 22.19 1.19 -2.91
N PRO A 156 23.24 0.35 -3.00
CA PRO A 156 23.41 -0.53 -4.16
C PRO A 156 22.22 -1.49 -4.33
N ARG A 157 21.93 -1.91 -5.58
CA ARG A 157 20.80 -2.81 -5.92
C ARG A 157 20.77 -4.10 -5.07
N GLY A 158 21.94 -4.68 -4.76
CA GLY A 158 22.06 -5.88 -3.93
C GLY A 158 21.65 -5.69 -2.47
N GLU A 159 21.61 -4.45 -1.97
CA GLU A 159 21.29 -4.11 -0.58
C GLU A 159 19.87 -3.55 -0.40
N LEU A 160 19.13 -3.34 -1.50
CA LEU A 160 17.80 -2.72 -1.49
C LEU A 160 16.79 -3.44 -0.57
N LYS A 161 16.78 -4.78 -0.59
CA LYS A 161 15.91 -5.57 0.30
C LYS A 161 16.21 -5.30 1.78
N GLY A 162 17.48 -5.21 2.14
CA GLY A 162 17.92 -4.86 3.49
C GLY A 162 17.51 -3.43 3.87
N ALA A 163 17.64 -2.48 2.94
CA ALA A 163 17.28 -1.08 3.17
C ALA A 163 15.76 -0.91 3.42
N VAL A 164 14.93 -1.60 2.64
CA VAL A 164 13.47 -1.63 2.86
C VAL A 164 13.14 -2.23 4.22
N ALA A 165 13.77 -3.36 4.59
CA ALA A 165 13.56 -3.99 5.89
C ALA A 165 13.95 -3.06 7.05
N LEU A 166 15.08 -2.35 6.93
CA LEU A 166 15.54 -1.37 7.93
C LEU A 166 14.60 -0.17 8.05
N ASN A 167 14.04 0.33 6.95
CA ASN A 167 13.02 1.39 7.02
C ASN A 167 11.78 0.93 7.77
N SER A 168 11.28 -0.28 7.49
CA SER A 168 10.16 -0.86 8.24
C SER A 168 10.50 -1.05 9.72
N LEU A 169 11.71 -1.49 10.04
CA LEU A 169 12.19 -1.59 11.42
C LEU A 169 12.21 -0.23 12.11
N GLY A 170 12.75 0.79 11.44
CA GLY A 170 12.84 2.16 11.94
C GLY A 170 11.49 2.76 12.34
N ILE A 171 10.45 2.59 11.49
CA ILE A 171 9.08 3.04 11.81
C ILE A 171 8.52 2.29 13.02
N ASN A 172 8.77 0.99 13.15
CA ASN A 172 8.32 0.22 14.31
C ASN A 172 9.04 0.63 15.61
N ILE A 173 10.34 0.90 15.55
CA ILE A 173 11.11 1.46 16.68
C ILE A 173 10.50 2.80 17.10
N ALA A 174 10.27 3.69 16.13
CA ALA A 174 9.66 4.99 16.41
C ALA A 174 8.26 4.87 17.02
N ARG A 175 7.44 3.94 16.54
CA ARG A 175 6.09 3.66 17.07
C ARG A 175 6.10 3.09 18.50
N ALA A 176 7.17 2.42 18.91
CA ALA A 176 7.31 1.92 20.28
C ALA A 176 7.86 3.00 21.23
N ILE A 177 8.90 3.71 20.81
CA ILE A 177 9.61 4.68 21.67
C ILE A 177 8.88 6.02 21.71
N GLY A 178 8.41 6.51 20.56
CA GLY A 178 7.80 7.83 20.42
C GLY A 178 6.64 8.07 21.36
N PRO A 179 5.60 7.22 21.39
CA PRO A 179 4.47 7.42 22.29
C PRO A 179 4.85 7.38 23.78
N ALA A 180 5.75 6.48 24.17
CA ALA A 180 6.20 6.37 25.56
C ALA A 180 7.01 7.60 26.00
N ALA A 181 7.96 8.04 25.17
CA ALA A 181 8.73 9.27 25.41
C ALA A 181 7.83 10.51 25.39
N GLY A 182 6.89 10.57 24.46
CA GLY A 182 5.91 11.65 24.32
C GLY A 182 5.01 11.77 25.53
N GLY A 183 4.43 10.65 25.99
CA GLY A 183 3.62 10.63 27.21
C GLY A 183 4.41 11.03 28.45
N ALA A 184 5.67 10.59 28.57
CA ALA A 184 6.54 10.94 29.69
C ALA A 184 6.87 12.44 29.72
N ILE A 185 7.25 13.02 28.56
CA ILE A 185 7.54 14.46 28.44
C ILE A 185 6.26 15.27 28.66
N LEU A 186 5.13 14.81 28.12
CA LEU A 186 3.83 15.45 28.34
C LEU A 186 3.45 15.49 29.81
N ALA A 187 3.67 14.39 30.55
CA ALA A 187 3.42 14.33 31.99
C ALA A 187 4.37 15.22 32.81
N ALA A 188 5.64 15.33 32.41
CA ALA A 188 6.66 16.04 33.17
C ALA A 188 6.76 17.54 32.85
N ALA A 189 6.56 17.91 31.58
CA ALA A 189 6.84 19.25 31.05
C ALA A 189 5.70 19.82 30.16
N GLY A 190 4.60 19.09 29.99
CA GLY A 190 3.42 19.56 29.27
C GLY A 190 3.50 19.46 27.74
N ALA A 191 2.41 19.89 27.10
CA ALA A 191 2.22 19.74 25.65
C ALA A 191 3.19 20.58 24.83
N ALA A 192 3.49 21.82 25.25
CA ALA A 192 4.42 22.69 24.55
C ALA A 192 5.83 22.06 24.44
N ALA A 193 6.36 21.52 25.53
CA ALA A 193 7.65 20.83 25.53
C ALA A 193 7.64 19.59 24.61
N THR A 194 6.54 18.84 24.59
CA THR A 194 6.39 17.66 23.74
C THR A 194 6.40 18.04 22.25
N TYR A 195 5.68 19.10 21.87
CA TYR A 195 5.70 19.61 20.50
C TYR A 195 7.06 20.23 20.11
N ALA A 196 7.78 20.84 21.04
CA ALA A 196 9.12 21.36 20.80
C ALA A 196 10.13 20.27 20.41
N VAL A 197 9.99 19.06 20.96
CA VAL A 197 10.80 17.91 20.56
C VAL A 197 10.48 17.48 19.12
N ASP A 198 9.19 17.49 18.73
CA ASP A 198 8.81 17.18 17.35
C ASP A 198 9.37 18.21 16.35
N VAL A 199 9.24 19.51 16.64
CA VAL A 199 9.86 20.59 15.85
C VAL A 199 11.36 20.35 15.67
N SER A 200 12.04 20.02 16.76
CA SER A 200 13.48 19.74 16.76
C SER A 200 13.82 18.52 15.88
N SER A 201 12.95 17.49 15.87
CA SER A 201 13.12 16.32 15.02
C SER A 201 13.07 16.66 13.52
N TYR A 202 12.17 17.55 13.10
CA TYR A 202 12.10 18.01 11.70
C TYR A 202 13.35 18.81 11.30
N ILE A 203 13.88 19.65 12.20
CA ILE A 203 15.12 20.39 11.94
C ILE A 203 16.29 19.43 11.66
N ILE A 204 16.39 18.33 12.42
CA ILE A 204 17.40 17.29 12.21
C ILE A 204 17.24 16.65 10.82
N VAL A 205 16.01 16.33 10.41
CA VAL A 205 15.76 15.74 9.08
C VAL A 205 16.08 16.74 7.96
N ILE A 206 15.69 18.00 8.11
CA ILE A 206 16.00 19.07 7.15
C ILE A 206 17.52 19.21 7.02
N ALA A 207 18.26 19.25 8.13
CA ALA A 207 19.72 19.34 8.11
C ALA A 207 20.35 18.14 7.37
N ALA A 208 19.86 16.91 7.60
CA ALA A 208 20.33 15.72 6.91
C ALA A 208 20.04 15.78 5.39
N LEU A 209 18.87 16.27 4.98
CA LEU A 209 18.51 16.47 3.58
C LEU A 209 19.30 17.60 2.91
N LEU A 210 19.64 18.66 3.65
CA LEU A 210 20.50 19.74 3.16
C LEU A 210 21.96 19.28 3.01
N TRP A 211 22.43 18.41 3.91
CA TRP A 211 23.74 17.77 3.81
C TRP A 211 23.84 16.81 2.62
N TRP A 212 22.76 16.07 2.32
CA TRP A 212 22.73 15.16 1.18
C TRP A 212 22.80 15.90 -0.16
N ARG A 213 23.88 15.72 -0.91
CA ARG A 213 24.00 16.22 -2.30
C ARG A 213 23.46 15.17 -3.27
N ARG A 214 22.19 15.31 -3.65
CA ARG A 214 21.56 14.48 -4.68
C ARG A 214 22.06 14.88 -6.07
N THR A 215 22.64 13.93 -6.81
CA THR A 215 22.88 14.05 -8.25
C THR A 215 21.67 13.46 -8.99
N PRO A 216 20.91 14.25 -9.77
CA PRO A 216 19.80 13.73 -10.56
C PRO A 216 20.31 12.63 -11.51
N ASP A 217 19.71 11.45 -11.47
CA ASP A 217 20.01 10.39 -12.44
C ASP A 217 19.29 10.71 -13.75
N THR A 218 20.02 10.84 -14.85
CA THR A 218 19.51 11.28 -16.18
C THR A 218 18.69 10.20 -16.90
N ARG A 219 18.35 9.10 -16.21
CA ARG A 219 17.66 7.93 -16.78
C ARG A 219 16.13 7.96 -16.63
N ASP A 220 15.54 9.07 -16.18
CA ASP A 220 14.08 9.22 -15.96
C ASP A 220 13.27 9.43 -17.27
N GLU A 221 13.88 9.29 -18.45
CA GLU A 221 13.26 9.50 -19.76
C GLU A 221 12.18 8.44 -20.13
N LEU A 222 12.09 7.34 -19.38
CA LEU A 222 11.09 6.29 -19.56
C LEU A 222 10.05 6.25 -18.42
N SER A 223 9.93 7.32 -17.63
CA SER A 223 8.86 7.41 -16.63
C SER A 223 7.49 7.30 -17.33
N GLU A 224 6.74 6.25 -17.01
CA GLU A 224 5.35 6.12 -17.46
C GLU A 224 4.59 7.40 -17.08
N GLN A 225 3.79 7.96 -17.99
CA GLN A 225 2.83 9.00 -17.62
C GLN A 225 1.93 8.45 -16.51
N PHE A 226 2.16 8.93 -15.27
CA PHE A 226 1.59 8.38 -14.05
C PHE A 226 0.05 8.31 -14.10
N GLY A 227 -0.59 9.27 -14.77
CA GLY A 227 -2.05 9.25 -14.98
C GLY A 227 -2.54 8.01 -15.74
N GLY A 228 -1.82 7.57 -16.78
CA GLY A 228 -2.11 6.34 -17.50
C GLY A 228 -1.86 5.09 -16.65
N ALA A 229 -0.77 5.07 -15.88
CA ALA A 229 -0.45 3.97 -14.97
C ALA A 229 -1.45 3.86 -13.80
N LEU A 230 -1.95 4.99 -13.30
CA LEU A 230 -2.99 5.04 -12.27
C LEU A 230 -4.33 4.53 -12.80
N ARG A 231 -4.73 4.96 -13.99
CA ARG A 231 -5.95 4.45 -14.64
C ARG A 231 -5.86 2.94 -14.84
N ALA A 232 -4.70 2.45 -15.30
CA ALA A 232 -4.45 1.02 -15.43
C ALA A 232 -4.53 0.28 -14.08
N GLY A 233 -4.00 0.87 -13.00
CA GLY A 233 -4.10 0.30 -11.65
C GLY A 233 -5.53 0.25 -11.10
N LEU A 234 -6.32 1.31 -11.30
CA LEU A 234 -7.75 1.32 -10.92
C LEU A 234 -8.56 0.32 -11.76
N ARG A 235 -8.28 0.21 -13.06
CA ARG A 235 -8.94 -0.78 -13.93
C ARG A 235 -8.60 -2.20 -13.49
N TYR A 236 -7.33 -2.48 -13.19
CA TYR A 236 -6.90 -3.76 -12.65
C TYR A 236 -7.65 -4.09 -11.36
N ALA A 237 -7.70 -3.15 -10.41
CA ALA A 237 -8.38 -3.33 -9.13
C ALA A 237 -9.88 -3.62 -9.30
N ARG A 238 -10.57 -2.88 -10.19
CA ARG A 238 -11.99 -3.10 -10.50
C ARG A 238 -12.27 -4.47 -11.15
N ALA A 239 -11.31 -5.02 -11.89
CA ALA A 239 -11.47 -6.32 -12.55
C ALA A 239 -11.05 -7.49 -11.63
N SER A 240 -10.18 -7.27 -10.66
CA SER A 240 -9.64 -8.33 -9.81
C SER A 240 -10.54 -8.65 -8.61
N ARG A 241 -11.23 -9.79 -8.69
CA ARG A 241 -12.01 -10.34 -7.56
C ARG A 241 -11.15 -10.63 -6.33
N GLU A 242 -9.88 -11.01 -6.54
CA GLU A 242 -8.94 -11.29 -5.46
C GLU A 242 -8.62 -10.04 -4.65
N LEU A 243 -8.36 -8.91 -5.32
CA LEU A 243 -8.14 -7.64 -4.64
C LEU A 243 -9.37 -7.18 -3.86
N HIS A 244 -10.58 -7.35 -4.42
CA HIS A 244 -11.80 -7.02 -3.69
C HIS A 244 -11.96 -7.82 -2.39
N ARG A 245 -11.60 -9.11 -2.38
CA ARG A 245 -11.60 -9.93 -1.15
C ARG A 245 -10.63 -9.37 -0.11
N VAL A 246 -9.42 -9.00 -0.53
CA VAL A 246 -8.41 -8.41 0.36
C VAL A 246 -8.88 -7.06 0.91
N PHE A 247 -9.42 -6.18 0.05
CA PHE A 247 -9.93 -4.87 0.45
C PHE A 247 -11.13 -4.96 1.40
N LEU A 248 -12.06 -5.88 1.16
CA LEU A 248 -13.18 -6.11 2.05
C LEU A 248 -12.70 -6.53 3.44
N ARG A 249 -11.77 -7.50 3.51
CA ARG A 249 -11.23 -7.99 4.78
C ARG A 249 -10.42 -6.93 5.51
N ALA A 250 -9.62 -6.15 4.79
CA ALA A 250 -8.91 -5.00 5.35
C ALA A 250 -9.92 -4.00 5.93
N GLY A 251 -10.90 -3.57 5.13
CA GLY A 251 -11.90 -2.58 5.53
C GLY A 251 -12.67 -3.01 6.78
N LEU A 252 -13.21 -4.23 6.80
CA LEU A 252 -13.97 -4.74 7.94
C LEU A 252 -13.14 -4.88 9.21
N PHE A 253 -11.93 -5.45 9.11
CA PHE A 253 -11.05 -5.61 10.27
C PHE A 253 -10.64 -4.26 10.83
N PHE A 254 -10.10 -3.36 9.99
CA PHE A 254 -9.58 -2.07 10.45
C PHE A 254 -10.69 -1.12 10.90
N ALA A 255 -11.88 -1.19 10.29
CA ALA A 255 -13.04 -0.44 10.78
C ALA A 255 -13.37 -0.84 12.21
N CYS A 256 -13.48 -2.13 12.53
CA CYS A 256 -13.74 -2.59 13.90
C CYS A 256 -12.56 -2.25 14.84
N ALA A 257 -11.34 -2.66 14.46
CA ALA A 257 -10.15 -2.48 15.28
C ALA A 257 -9.80 -1.01 15.58
N SER A 258 -10.24 -0.07 14.73
CA SER A 258 -10.02 1.37 14.94
C SER A 258 -10.61 1.92 16.24
N ALA A 259 -11.65 1.28 16.80
CA ALA A 259 -12.25 1.68 18.09
C ALA A 259 -11.18 1.74 19.20
N LEU A 260 -10.23 0.80 19.18
CA LEU A 260 -9.15 0.76 20.17
C LEU A 260 -8.31 2.04 20.08
N TRP A 261 -7.87 2.42 18.88
CA TRP A 261 -7.02 3.59 18.67
C TRP A 261 -7.75 4.91 18.94
N ALA A 262 -8.99 5.02 18.45
CA ALA A 262 -9.81 6.21 18.58
C ALA A 262 -10.17 6.54 20.03
N LEU A 263 -10.36 5.53 20.87
CA LEU A 263 -10.83 5.69 22.25
C LEU A 263 -9.73 5.43 23.30
N LEU A 264 -8.52 5.04 22.90
CA LEU A 264 -7.44 4.71 23.83
C LEU A 264 -7.10 5.83 24.83
N PRO A 265 -7.09 7.13 24.47
CA PRO A 265 -6.86 8.20 25.46
C PRO A 265 -7.88 8.17 26.59
N ILE A 266 -9.16 7.92 26.26
CA ILE A 266 -10.27 7.89 27.22
C ILE A 266 -10.20 6.64 28.09
N VAL A 267 -9.83 5.51 27.49
CA VAL A 267 -9.54 4.27 28.22
C VAL A 267 -8.39 4.52 29.21
N ALA A 268 -7.29 5.11 28.76
CA ALA A 268 -6.11 5.36 29.58
C ALA A 268 -6.38 6.33 30.72
N GLY A 269 -7.08 7.44 30.46
CA GLY A 269 -7.37 8.50 31.41
C GLY A 269 -8.60 8.18 32.26
N PRO A 270 -9.81 8.62 31.87
CA PRO A 270 -11.05 8.43 32.62
C PRO A 270 -11.35 7.00 33.10
N MET A 271 -11.12 5.96 32.29
CA MET A 271 -11.50 4.59 32.70
C MET A 271 -10.49 3.92 33.62
N LEU A 272 -9.19 4.03 33.33
CA LEU A 272 -8.11 3.39 34.09
C LEU A 272 -7.47 4.31 35.14
N GLY A 273 -7.92 5.56 35.22
CA GLY A 273 -7.42 6.63 36.08
C GLY A 273 -5.99 7.08 35.76
N GLY A 274 -5.47 6.76 34.59
CA GLY A 274 -4.10 7.08 34.19
C GLY A 274 -3.91 8.54 33.79
N GLY A 275 -2.65 8.94 33.65
CA GLY A 275 -2.27 10.23 33.06
C GLY A 275 -1.65 10.07 31.67
N PRO A 276 -1.15 11.17 31.08
CA PRO A 276 -0.54 11.16 29.74
C PRO A 276 0.67 10.21 29.64
N GLY A 277 1.45 10.09 30.72
CA GLY A 277 2.55 9.12 30.81
C GLY A 277 2.08 7.68 30.68
N PHE A 278 0.96 7.32 31.33
CA PHE A 278 0.40 5.98 31.23
C PHE A 278 -0.18 5.70 29.84
N TYR A 279 -0.87 6.66 29.23
CA TYR A 279 -1.31 6.57 27.84
C TYR A 279 -0.15 6.34 26.87
N GLY A 280 0.95 7.10 27.03
CA GLY A 280 2.18 6.89 26.28
C GLY A 280 2.77 5.49 26.45
N LEU A 281 2.78 4.97 27.69
CA LEU A 281 3.23 3.60 27.97
C LEU A 281 2.33 2.53 27.33
N LEU A 282 1.00 2.72 27.32
CA LEU A 282 0.07 1.80 26.63
C LEU A 282 0.36 1.74 25.13
N LEU A 283 0.54 2.90 24.48
CA LEU A 283 0.92 2.96 23.07
C LEU A 283 2.32 2.39 22.82
N GLY A 284 3.27 2.64 23.72
CA GLY A 284 4.59 2.02 23.69
C GLY A 284 4.53 0.50 23.78
N ALA A 285 3.63 -0.04 24.61
CA ALA A 285 3.36 -1.47 24.67
C ALA A 285 2.77 -1.98 23.35
N VAL A 286 1.86 -1.27 22.69
CA VAL A 286 1.40 -1.64 21.34
C VAL A 286 2.58 -1.70 20.36
N GLY A 287 3.48 -0.72 20.36
CA GLY A 287 4.67 -0.73 19.51
C GLY A 287 5.63 -1.89 19.82
N ALA A 288 5.90 -2.16 21.10
CA ALA A 288 6.76 -3.26 21.53
C ALA A 288 6.15 -4.63 21.16
N GLY A 289 4.83 -4.79 21.33
CA GLY A 289 4.07 -5.95 20.89
C GLY A 289 4.14 -6.16 19.38
N ALA A 290 4.10 -5.09 18.59
CA ALA A 290 4.28 -5.15 17.14
C ALA A 290 5.69 -5.59 16.74
N ILE A 291 6.74 -5.10 17.41
CA ILE A 291 8.12 -5.54 17.16
C ILE A 291 8.27 -7.03 17.50
N GLY A 292 7.83 -7.45 18.70
CA GLY A 292 7.86 -8.84 19.12
C GLY A 292 7.06 -9.76 18.19
N GLY A 293 5.84 -9.33 17.83
CA GLY A 293 4.98 -10.01 16.87
C GLY A 293 5.69 -10.22 15.53
N ALA A 294 6.31 -9.19 14.95
CA ALA A 294 6.99 -9.29 13.66
C ALA A 294 8.07 -10.38 13.61
N THR A 295 8.72 -10.71 14.73
CA THR A 295 9.74 -11.77 14.81
C THR A 295 9.15 -13.19 14.90
N VAL A 296 7.97 -13.33 15.49
CA VAL A 296 7.33 -14.64 15.75
C VAL A 296 6.35 -14.99 14.63
N LEU A 297 5.75 -13.98 14.00
CA LEU A 297 4.70 -14.11 12.99
C LEU A 297 5.04 -15.01 11.79
N PRO A 298 6.27 -15.01 11.21
CA PRO A 298 6.59 -15.92 10.12
C PRO A 298 6.36 -17.39 10.49
N ARG A 299 6.80 -17.80 11.69
CA ARG A 299 6.64 -19.18 12.19
C ARG A 299 5.18 -19.52 12.50
N VAL A 300 4.42 -18.55 12.99
CA VAL A 300 2.98 -18.74 13.27
C VAL A 300 2.21 -18.85 11.96
N ARG A 301 2.55 -18.04 10.96
CA ARG A 301 1.95 -18.08 9.62
C ARG A 301 2.20 -19.41 8.93
N GLU A 302 3.40 -19.99 9.05
CA GLU A 302 3.70 -21.33 8.52
C GLU A 302 2.79 -22.42 9.11
N ARG A 303 2.36 -22.27 10.37
CA ARG A 303 1.49 -23.26 11.04
C ARG A 303 0.00 -23.03 10.83
N LEU A 304 -0.44 -21.77 10.82
CA LEU A 304 -1.87 -21.41 10.79
C LEU A 304 -2.37 -20.96 9.41
N GLY A 305 -1.47 -20.74 8.46
CA GLY A 305 -1.78 -20.07 7.19
C GLY A 305 -2.12 -18.58 7.38
N ALA A 306 -2.40 -17.88 6.28
CA ALA A 306 -2.79 -16.48 6.31
C ALA A 306 -4.16 -16.26 6.99
N ASP A 307 -5.12 -17.14 6.67
CA ASP A 307 -6.47 -17.10 7.20
C ASP A 307 -6.55 -17.38 8.71
N GLY A 308 -5.87 -18.44 9.16
CA GLY A 308 -5.81 -18.76 10.59
C GLY A 308 -5.12 -17.67 11.40
N LEU A 309 -4.09 -17.03 10.83
CA LEU A 309 -3.41 -15.90 11.47
C LEU A 309 -4.32 -14.66 11.57
N MET A 310 -5.11 -14.34 10.53
CA MET A 310 -6.10 -13.26 10.58
C MET A 310 -7.17 -13.52 11.65
N LEU A 311 -7.68 -14.75 11.74
CA LEU A 311 -8.64 -15.13 12.78
C LEU A 311 -8.04 -15.00 14.18
N ALA A 312 -6.82 -15.51 14.39
CA ALA A 312 -6.13 -15.41 15.66
C ALA A 312 -5.93 -13.94 16.08
N ALA A 313 -5.52 -13.07 15.14
CA ALA A 313 -5.37 -11.66 15.40
C ALA A 313 -6.70 -10.98 15.76
N ALA A 314 -7.79 -11.29 15.05
CA ALA A 314 -9.11 -10.78 15.38
C ALA A 314 -9.60 -11.22 16.77
N LEU A 315 -9.38 -12.49 17.12
CA LEU A 315 -9.68 -13.01 18.46
C LEU A 315 -8.88 -12.27 19.54
N VAL A 316 -7.57 -12.11 19.35
CA VAL A 316 -6.71 -11.39 20.29
C VAL A 316 -7.16 -9.94 20.46
N THR A 317 -7.42 -9.22 19.35
CA THR A 317 -7.90 -7.83 19.42
C THR A 317 -9.26 -7.72 20.10
N ALA A 318 -10.20 -8.64 19.85
CA ALA A 318 -11.50 -8.65 20.52
C ALA A 318 -11.37 -8.92 22.03
N VAL A 319 -10.51 -9.86 22.43
CA VAL A 319 -10.22 -10.14 23.85
C VAL A 319 -9.57 -8.93 24.52
N VAL A 320 -8.63 -8.26 23.87
CA VAL A 320 -8.03 -7.01 24.36
C VAL A 320 -9.11 -5.97 24.61
N MET A 321 -9.98 -5.71 23.64
CA MET A 321 -11.06 -4.73 23.76
C MET A 321 -12.03 -5.10 24.88
N GLY A 322 -12.41 -6.37 25.00
CA GLY A 322 -13.27 -6.86 26.08
C GLY A 322 -12.63 -6.72 27.45
N ILE A 323 -11.33 -7.04 27.59
CA ILE A 323 -10.59 -6.82 28.84
C ILE A 323 -10.57 -5.33 29.18
N LEU A 324 -10.23 -4.45 28.24
CA LEU A 324 -10.19 -2.99 28.49
C LEU A 324 -11.57 -2.42 28.84
N ALA A 325 -12.65 -2.95 28.26
CA ALA A 325 -14.02 -2.57 28.59
C ALA A 325 -14.39 -2.86 30.05
N LEU A 326 -13.72 -3.82 30.70
CA LEU A 326 -13.88 -4.13 32.13
C LEU A 326 -13.09 -3.21 33.06
N ALA A 327 -12.38 -2.20 32.52
CA ALA A 327 -11.54 -1.27 33.28
C ALA A 327 -10.53 -1.99 34.23
N PRO A 328 -9.62 -2.82 33.70
CA PRO A 328 -8.70 -3.63 34.49
C PRO A 328 -7.73 -2.76 35.29
N PRO A 329 -7.03 -3.31 36.31
CA PRO A 329 -5.97 -2.57 36.95
C PRO A 329 -4.84 -2.23 35.95
N ARG A 330 -4.21 -1.06 36.12
CA ARG A 330 -3.23 -0.49 35.16
C ARG A 330 -2.09 -1.45 34.78
N TRP A 331 -1.61 -2.25 35.72
CA TRP A 331 -0.54 -3.21 35.47
C TRP A 331 -0.94 -4.31 34.48
N LEU A 332 -2.22 -4.67 34.40
CA LEU A 332 -2.75 -5.66 33.47
C LEU A 332 -2.99 -5.08 32.07
N ALA A 333 -3.28 -3.78 31.97
CA ALA A 333 -3.49 -3.14 30.67
C ALA A 333 -2.22 -3.17 29.79
N LEU A 334 -1.02 -2.97 30.37
CA LEU A 334 0.25 -3.00 29.62
C LEU A 334 0.49 -4.32 28.85
N PRO A 335 0.49 -5.51 29.49
CA PRO A 335 0.67 -6.77 28.76
C PRO A 335 -0.48 -7.09 27.80
N VAL A 336 -1.70 -6.64 28.09
CA VAL A 336 -2.84 -6.78 27.18
C VAL A 336 -2.61 -5.98 25.89
N LEU A 337 -2.09 -4.75 25.97
CA LEU A 337 -1.78 -3.93 24.80
C LEU A 337 -0.56 -4.45 23.99
N LEU A 338 0.35 -5.23 24.59
CA LEU A 338 1.37 -5.98 23.82
C LEU A 338 0.68 -6.95 22.83
N GLY A 339 -0.36 -7.66 23.29
CA GLY A 339 -1.16 -8.55 22.46
C GLY A 339 -1.86 -7.81 21.32
N ALA A 340 -2.39 -6.61 21.61
CA ALA A 340 -3.00 -5.73 20.60
C ALA A 340 -2.02 -5.35 19.49
N GLY A 341 -0.79 -4.98 19.86
CA GLY A 341 0.29 -4.66 18.92
C GLY A 341 0.69 -5.83 18.03
N ALA A 342 0.84 -7.02 18.63
CA ALA A 342 1.16 -8.23 17.88
C ALA A 342 0.05 -8.62 16.89
N ALA A 343 -1.21 -8.54 17.31
CA ALA A 343 -2.37 -8.79 16.45
C ALA A 343 -2.46 -7.75 15.31
N TRP A 344 -2.23 -6.47 15.61
CA TRP A 344 -2.25 -5.38 14.64
C TRP A 344 -1.23 -5.61 13.52
N ILE A 345 0.03 -5.86 13.88
CA ILE A 345 1.09 -6.07 12.89
C ILE A 345 0.89 -7.39 12.12
N ALA A 346 0.30 -8.41 12.74
CA ALA A 346 -0.06 -9.66 12.08
C ALA A 346 -1.01 -9.41 10.91
N VAL A 347 -2.07 -8.64 11.12
CA VAL A 347 -3.04 -8.33 10.06
C VAL A 347 -2.43 -7.42 9.01
N LEU A 348 -1.76 -6.34 9.44
CA LEU A 348 -1.14 -5.38 8.52
C LEU A 348 -0.13 -6.05 7.57
N THR A 349 0.74 -6.91 8.11
CA THR A 349 1.76 -7.61 7.30
C THR A 349 1.15 -8.71 6.43
N THR A 350 0.16 -9.45 6.93
CA THR A 350 -0.50 -10.52 6.18
C THR A 350 -1.27 -9.97 4.99
N LEU A 351 -2.09 -8.93 5.18
CA LEU A 351 -2.86 -8.31 4.11
C LEU A 351 -1.97 -7.59 3.10
N SER A 352 -0.92 -6.90 3.56
CA SER A 352 0.06 -6.27 2.67
C SER A 352 0.81 -7.31 1.83
N ALA A 353 1.27 -8.41 2.44
CA ALA A 353 1.95 -9.49 1.72
C ALA A 353 1.00 -10.19 0.72
N THR A 354 -0.25 -10.44 1.12
CA THR A 354 -1.27 -11.04 0.24
C THR A 354 -1.54 -10.14 -0.96
N THR A 355 -1.70 -8.83 -0.72
CA THR A 355 -1.86 -7.82 -1.78
C THR A 355 -0.67 -7.86 -2.75
N GLN A 356 0.55 -7.96 -2.25
CA GLN A 356 1.75 -8.03 -3.11
C GLN A 356 1.83 -9.30 -3.95
N ALA A 357 1.37 -10.44 -3.40
CA ALA A 357 1.42 -11.74 -4.05
C ALA A 357 0.45 -11.82 -5.24
N ILE A 358 -0.74 -11.22 -5.14
CA ILE A 358 -1.76 -11.24 -6.19
C ILE A 358 -1.61 -10.12 -7.23
N LEU A 359 -0.58 -9.27 -7.10
CA LEU A 359 -0.34 -8.13 -7.99
C LEU A 359 0.87 -8.37 -8.90
N PRO A 360 0.69 -8.30 -10.23
CA PRO A 360 1.80 -8.24 -11.19
C PRO A 360 2.73 -7.07 -10.92
N ASN A 361 4.02 -7.23 -11.27
CA ASN A 361 5.06 -6.22 -11.01
C ASN A 361 4.69 -4.82 -11.52
N TRP A 362 4.03 -4.72 -12.69
CA TRP A 362 3.70 -3.44 -13.33
C TRP A 362 2.62 -2.63 -12.60
N VAL A 363 1.76 -3.29 -11.82
CA VAL A 363 0.66 -2.65 -11.06
C VAL A 363 0.86 -2.68 -9.54
N ARG A 364 1.84 -3.44 -9.04
CA ARG A 364 2.06 -3.67 -7.60
C ARG A 364 2.07 -2.40 -6.75
N GLY A 365 2.82 -1.37 -7.17
CA GLY A 365 2.89 -0.11 -6.43
C GLY A 365 1.52 0.58 -6.28
N ARG A 366 0.70 0.56 -7.34
CA ARG A 366 -0.63 1.19 -7.36
C ARG A 366 -1.65 0.37 -6.57
N GLY A 367 -1.60 -0.96 -6.69
CA GLY A 367 -2.45 -1.84 -5.88
C GLY A 367 -2.15 -1.73 -4.39
N LEU A 368 -0.88 -1.56 -3.99
CA LEU A 368 -0.51 -1.27 -2.60
C LEU A 368 -1.01 0.10 -2.13
N ALA A 369 -0.96 1.12 -2.98
CA ALA A 369 -1.54 2.43 -2.66
C ALA A 369 -3.04 2.33 -2.39
N LEU A 370 -3.79 1.58 -3.23
CA LEU A 370 -5.22 1.32 -3.01
C LEU A 370 -5.49 0.57 -1.71
N TYR A 371 -4.65 -0.42 -1.36
CA TYR A 371 -4.72 -1.09 -0.05
C TYR A 371 -4.55 -0.10 1.10
N LEU A 372 -3.55 0.80 1.03
CA LEU A 372 -3.33 1.83 2.05
C LEU A 372 -4.48 2.83 2.12
N THR A 373 -5.10 3.17 0.99
CA THR A 373 -6.33 3.97 0.95
C THR A 373 -7.45 3.28 1.71
N VAL A 374 -7.74 2.00 1.43
CA VAL A 374 -8.78 1.24 2.14
C VAL A 374 -8.49 1.17 3.64
N PHE A 375 -7.24 0.90 4.02
CA PHE A 375 -6.79 0.87 5.41
C PHE A 375 -7.05 2.21 6.14
N ASN A 376 -6.60 3.33 5.58
CA ASN A 376 -6.77 4.65 6.20
C ASN A 376 -8.23 5.13 6.15
N GLY A 377 -8.98 4.76 5.11
CA GLY A 377 -10.41 5.04 5.00
C GLY A 377 -11.20 4.32 6.09
N ALA A 378 -10.89 3.05 6.35
CA ALA A 378 -11.49 2.26 7.42
C ALA A 378 -11.13 2.80 8.81
N LEU A 379 -9.87 3.21 9.03
CA LEU A 379 -9.46 3.88 10.26
C LEU A 379 -10.22 5.20 10.48
N THR A 380 -10.37 6.01 9.43
CA THR A 380 -11.03 7.33 9.51
C THR A 380 -12.52 7.17 9.79
N ALA A 381 -13.23 6.41 8.95
CA ALA A 381 -14.67 6.18 9.09
C ALA A 381 -14.99 5.44 10.39
N GLY A 382 -14.18 4.44 10.74
CA GLY A 382 -14.32 3.71 12.00
C GLY A 382 -14.11 4.61 13.21
N SER A 383 -13.06 5.44 13.24
CA SER A 383 -12.80 6.35 14.37
C SER A 383 -13.96 7.32 14.60
N LEU A 384 -14.47 7.96 13.54
CA LEU A 384 -15.63 8.86 13.64
C LEU A 384 -16.88 8.11 14.12
N GLY A 385 -17.14 6.92 13.57
CA GLY A 385 -18.30 6.10 13.94
C GLY A 385 -18.25 5.60 15.39
N TRP A 386 -17.09 5.10 15.84
CA TRP A 386 -16.91 4.64 17.22
C TRP A 386 -16.90 5.78 18.23
N GLY A 387 -16.35 6.94 17.86
CA GLY A 387 -16.45 8.15 18.67
C GLY A 387 -17.90 8.57 18.92
N ALA A 388 -18.69 8.65 17.84
CA ALA A 388 -20.11 8.99 17.94
C ALA A 388 -20.91 7.93 18.72
N LEU A 389 -20.61 6.64 18.52
CA LEU A 389 -21.25 5.57 19.30
C LEU A 389 -20.88 5.66 20.78
N ALA A 390 -19.62 5.94 21.11
CA ALA A 390 -19.16 6.11 22.49
C ALA A 390 -19.78 7.31 23.20
N ASP A 391 -20.11 8.40 22.49
CA ASP A 391 -20.92 9.49 23.08
C ASP A 391 -22.33 8.99 23.46
N ALA A 392 -22.92 8.09 22.67
CA ALA A 392 -24.29 7.62 22.87
C ALA A 392 -24.44 6.51 23.92
N ILE A 393 -23.53 5.54 23.93
CA ILE A 393 -23.64 4.34 24.79
C ILE A 393 -22.49 4.18 25.79
N GLY A 394 -21.52 5.10 25.79
CA GLY A 394 -20.33 5.03 26.62
C GLY A 394 -19.21 4.18 26.02
N VAL A 395 -17.96 4.50 26.40
CA VAL A 395 -16.76 3.80 25.90
C VAL A 395 -16.75 2.29 26.19
N PRO A 396 -17.11 1.79 27.40
CA PRO A 396 -17.10 0.35 27.67
C PRO A 396 -18.04 -0.44 26.75
N ALA A 397 -19.27 0.03 26.56
CA ALA A 397 -20.25 -0.63 25.69
C ALA A 397 -19.79 -0.59 24.22
N THR A 398 -19.23 0.53 23.78
CA THR A 398 -18.65 0.65 22.43
C THR A 398 -17.51 -0.33 22.19
N LEU A 399 -16.62 -0.56 23.16
CA LEU A 399 -15.56 -1.56 23.04
C LEU A 399 -16.12 -2.99 22.94
N TRP A 400 -17.17 -3.32 23.68
CA TRP A 400 -17.86 -4.61 23.55
C TRP A 400 -18.52 -4.79 22.18
N VAL A 401 -19.20 -3.76 21.67
CA VAL A 401 -19.82 -3.77 20.33
C VAL A 401 -18.74 -3.95 19.25
N SER A 402 -17.63 -3.23 19.35
CA SER A 402 -16.50 -3.37 18.43
C SER A 402 -15.87 -4.76 18.50
N ALA A 403 -15.65 -5.31 19.71
CA ALA A 403 -15.14 -6.67 19.89
C ALA A 403 -16.07 -7.72 19.27
N ALA A 404 -17.39 -7.62 19.51
CA ALA A 404 -18.38 -8.51 18.92
C ALA A 404 -18.42 -8.39 17.38
N GLY A 405 -18.36 -7.16 16.85
CA GLY A 405 -18.25 -6.90 15.42
C GLY A 405 -17.01 -7.53 14.81
N LEU A 406 -15.87 -7.43 15.48
CA LEU A 406 -14.61 -8.02 15.03
C LEU A 406 -14.67 -9.55 15.01
N LEU A 407 -15.30 -10.18 16.01
CA LEU A 407 -15.53 -11.63 16.03
C LEU A 407 -16.48 -12.07 14.91
N ALA A 408 -17.57 -11.34 14.69
CA ALA A 408 -18.51 -11.60 13.60
C ALA A 408 -17.81 -11.51 12.24
N VAL A 409 -17.01 -10.45 12.02
CA VAL A 409 -16.18 -10.30 10.82
C VAL A 409 -15.20 -11.46 10.68
N ALA A 410 -14.55 -11.89 11.76
CA ALA A 410 -13.60 -13.00 11.71
C ALA A 410 -14.27 -14.33 11.29
N VAL A 411 -15.46 -14.61 11.82
CA VAL A 411 -16.25 -15.80 11.46
C VAL A 411 -16.76 -15.70 10.01
N LEU A 412 -17.37 -14.58 9.64
CA LEU A 412 -17.87 -14.35 8.27
C LEU A 412 -16.75 -14.39 7.23
N SER A 413 -15.55 -13.92 7.59
CA SER A 413 -14.39 -13.92 6.71
C SER A 413 -13.89 -15.33 6.35
N ARG A 414 -14.29 -16.38 7.09
CA ARG A 414 -14.02 -17.77 6.70
C ARG A 414 -14.74 -18.17 5.40
N ALA A 415 -15.86 -17.53 5.08
CA ALA A 415 -16.54 -17.75 3.79
C ALA A 415 -15.84 -17.04 2.61
N VAL A 416 -14.89 -16.14 2.91
CA VAL A 416 -14.15 -15.35 1.91
C VAL A 416 -12.64 -15.53 2.16
N PRO A 417 -12.08 -16.70 1.77
CA PRO A 417 -10.68 -17.02 2.03
C PRO A 417 -9.76 -16.01 1.34
N LEU A 418 -8.62 -15.73 1.97
CA LEU A 418 -7.59 -14.90 1.34
C LEU A 418 -7.04 -15.65 0.11
N PRO A 419 -6.77 -14.94 -0.99
CA PRO A 419 -6.09 -15.55 -2.12
C PRO A 419 -4.65 -15.89 -1.73
N GLU A 420 -4.17 -17.07 -2.14
CA GLU A 420 -2.82 -17.55 -1.79
C GLU A 420 -1.73 -16.94 -2.69
N GLY A 421 -2.11 -16.44 -3.87
CA GLY A 421 -1.19 -15.80 -4.81
C GLY A 421 -0.27 -16.80 -5.53
N GLU A 422 -0.75 -18.03 -5.77
CA GLU A 422 0.02 -19.10 -6.43
C GLU A 422 0.17 -18.90 -7.95
N ALA A 423 -0.60 -17.98 -8.54
CA ALA A 423 -0.55 -17.71 -9.97
C ALA A 423 0.82 -17.14 -10.38
N ASP A 424 1.41 -17.68 -11.45
CA ASP A 424 2.60 -17.09 -12.06
C ASP A 424 2.23 -15.81 -12.82
N LEU A 425 2.40 -14.68 -12.14
CA LEU A 425 2.12 -13.34 -12.64
C LEU A 425 3.30 -12.73 -13.42
N THR A 426 4.34 -13.51 -13.73
CA THR A 426 5.45 -13.02 -14.56
C THR A 426 5.03 -12.89 -16.03
N PRO A 427 5.52 -11.86 -16.76
CA PRO A 427 5.16 -11.67 -18.15
C PRO A 427 5.57 -12.88 -19.01
N SER A 428 4.60 -13.47 -19.69
CA SER A 428 4.80 -14.66 -20.52
C SER A 428 5.42 -14.35 -21.88
N ASN A 429 5.22 -13.13 -22.40
CA ASN A 429 5.68 -12.67 -23.73
C ASN A 429 5.40 -13.67 -24.86
N HIS A 430 4.32 -14.45 -24.75
CA HIS A 430 4.00 -15.54 -25.70
C HIS A 430 3.22 -15.05 -26.93
N TRP A 431 2.76 -13.81 -26.95
CA TRP A 431 2.07 -13.23 -28.10
C TRP A 431 3.07 -12.83 -29.18
N PRO A 432 2.80 -13.15 -30.46
CA PRO A 432 3.62 -12.67 -31.56
C PRO A 432 3.49 -11.14 -31.68
N GLU A 433 4.51 -10.49 -32.24
CA GLU A 433 4.42 -9.05 -32.52
C GLU A 433 3.26 -8.78 -33.50
N PRO A 434 2.42 -7.76 -33.24
CA PRO A 434 1.33 -7.41 -34.13
C PRO A 434 1.85 -7.04 -35.52
N LEU A 435 1.30 -7.68 -36.55
CA LEU A 435 1.59 -7.33 -37.94
C LEU A 435 1.02 -5.93 -38.24
N THR A 436 1.89 -4.99 -38.61
CA THR A 436 1.53 -3.64 -39.04
C THR A 436 2.17 -3.34 -40.39
N ALA A 437 1.39 -2.82 -41.34
CA ALA A 437 1.92 -2.40 -42.64
C ALA A 437 2.88 -1.20 -42.52
N GLU A 438 2.59 -0.29 -41.57
CA GLU A 438 3.40 0.89 -41.26
C GLU A 438 3.49 1.08 -39.75
N PRO A 439 4.52 1.79 -39.24
CA PRO A 439 4.61 2.13 -37.82
C PRO A 439 3.37 2.90 -37.34
N VAL A 440 2.61 2.30 -36.42
CA VAL A 440 1.41 2.92 -35.85
C VAL A 440 1.78 3.84 -34.70
N ARG A 441 1.28 5.08 -34.73
CA ARG A 441 1.46 6.03 -33.62
C ARG A 441 0.85 5.48 -32.32
N ASN A 442 1.58 5.68 -31.22
CA ASN A 442 1.22 5.19 -29.89
C ASN A 442 -0.15 5.67 -29.37
N ASP A 443 -0.59 6.86 -29.77
CA ASP A 443 -1.84 7.49 -29.36
C ASP A 443 -3.05 7.11 -30.23
N ARG A 444 -2.86 6.39 -31.34
CA ARG A 444 -3.97 5.94 -32.21
C ARG A 444 -4.87 4.97 -31.47
N GLY A 445 -6.16 5.25 -31.47
CA GLY A 445 -7.18 4.40 -30.89
C GLY A 445 -8.59 4.93 -31.16
N PRO A 446 -9.64 4.20 -30.73
CA PRO A 446 -9.57 2.89 -30.10
C PRO A 446 -9.06 1.80 -31.04
N VAL A 447 -8.51 0.72 -30.47
CA VAL A 447 -8.05 -0.46 -31.21
C VAL A 447 -9.03 -1.60 -30.92
N LEU A 448 -9.63 -2.17 -31.97
CA LEU A 448 -10.43 -3.39 -31.92
C LEU A 448 -9.52 -4.58 -32.24
N ILE A 449 -9.45 -5.52 -31.31
CA ILE A 449 -8.76 -6.78 -31.49
C ILE A 449 -9.81 -7.87 -31.66
N THR A 450 -9.65 -8.68 -32.71
CA THR A 450 -10.53 -9.83 -32.97
C THR A 450 -9.71 -11.10 -33.05
N ILE A 451 -10.20 -12.16 -32.41
CA ILE A 451 -9.58 -13.49 -32.45
C ILE A 451 -10.64 -14.47 -32.95
N GLU A 452 -10.35 -15.10 -34.08
CA GLU A 452 -11.27 -16.01 -34.75
C GLU A 452 -10.94 -17.47 -34.42
N TYR A 453 -11.90 -18.18 -33.85
CA TYR A 453 -11.81 -19.58 -33.51
C TYR A 453 -12.76 -20.41 -34.35
N ARG A 454 -12.37 -21.64 -34.69
CA ARG A 454 -13.24 -22.66 -35.25
C ARG A 454 -13.51 -23.72 -34.18
N VAL A 455 -14.74 -23.81 -33.69
CA VAL A 455 -15.12 -24.61 -32.53
C VAL A 455 -16.37 -25.41 -32.86
N ALA A 456 -16.30 -26.73 -32.70
CA ALA A 456 -17.44 -27.61 -32.96
C ALA A 456 -18.63 -27.27 -32.06
N ALA A 457 -19.84 -27.38 -32.61
CA ALA A 457 -21.09 -27.02 -31.92
C ALA A 457 -21.24 -27.68 -30.53
N ALA A 458 -20.81 -28.93 -30.39
CA ALA A 458 -20.86 -29.67 -29.12
C ALA A 458 -19.97 -29.07 -28.01
N ASP A 459 -18.87 -28.42 -28.38
CA ASP A 459 -17.87 -27.89 -27.44
C ASP A 459 -18.11 -26.41 -27.09
N GLN A 460 -19.03 -25.73 -27.80
CA GLN A 460 -19.23 -24.28 -27.69
C GLN A 460 -19.57 -23.81 -26.27
N HIS A 461 -20.33 -24.59 -25.50
CA HIS A 461 -20.67 -24.22 -24.12
C HIS A 461 -19.42 -24.22 -23.22
N ALA A 462 -18.57 -25.24 -23.34
CA ALA A 462 -17.32 -25.33 -22.59
C ALA A 462 -16.31 -24.27 -23.04
N PHE A 463 -16.20 -24.04 -24.35
CA PHE A 463 -15.38 -22.99 -24.92
C PHE A 463 -15.81 -21.60 -24.45
N HIS A 464 -17.10 -21.30 -24.45
CA HIS A 464 -17.62 -20.02 -23.95
C HIS A 464 -17.35 -19.85 -22.45
N ALA A 465 -17.38 -20.92 -21.66
CA ALA A 465 -16.96 -20.87 -20.25
C ALA A 465 -15.46 -20.54 -20.11
N ALA A 466 -14.59 -21.13 -20.93
CA ALA A 466 -13.16 -20.80 -20.96
C ALA A 466 -12.92 -19.33 -21.39
N LEU A 467 -13.60 -18.86 -22.44
CA LEU A 467 -13.53 -17.46 -22.89
C LEU A 467 -14.03 -16.48 -21.83
N ARG A 468 -15.07 -16.83 -21.05
CA ARG A 468 -15.50 -15.99 -19.92
C ARG A 468 -14.41 -15.84 -18.86
N ARG A 469 -13.65 -16.90 -18.55
CA ARG A 469 -12.47 -16.81 -17.66
C ARG A 469 -11.38 -15.92 -18.28
N LEU A 470 -11.09 -16.10 -19.56
CA LEU A 470 -10.10 -15.29 -20.28
C LEU A 470 -10.51 -13.80 -20.33
N SER A 471 -11.81 -13.50 -20.38
CA SER A 471 -12.32 -12.13 -20.40
C SER A 471 -11.93 -11.33 -19.16
N GLU A 472 -11.77 -11.99 -18.00
CA GLU A 472 -11.33 -11.34 -16.76
C GLU A 472 -9.86 -10.89 -16.90
N ALA A 473 -9.01 -11.71 -17.52
CA ALA A 473 -7.62 -11.35 -17.85
C ALA A 473 -7.57 -10.20 -18.87
N ARG A 474 -8.36 -10.28 -19.96
CA ARG A 474 -8.43 -9.22 -21.00
C ARG A 474 -8.75 -7.86 -20.39
N ARG A 475 -9.77 -7.79 -19.53
CA ARG A 475 -10.22 -6.55 -18.86
C ARG A 475 -9.17 -6.00 -17.91
N ARG A 476 -8.52 -6.89 -17.17
CA ARG A 476 -7.48 -6.54 -16.21
C ARG A 476 -6.24 -5.95 -16.88
N ASP A 477 -5.86 -6.44 -18.05
CA ASP A 477 -4.64 -6.03 -18.74
C ASP A 477 -4.82 -4.78 -19.62
N GLY A 478 -6.05 -4.42 -20.01
CA GLY A 478 -6.26 -3.31 -20.94
C GLY A 478 -7.69 -3.10 -21.44
N ALA A 479 -8.46 -4.18 -21.60
CA ALA A 479 -9.70 -4.13 -22.35
C ALA A 479 -10.81 -3.39 -21.60
N TYR A 480 -11.44 -2.40 -22.24
CA TYR A 480 -12.60 -1.70 -21.67
C TYR A 480 -13.95 -2.28 -22.13
N ALA A 481 -13.95 -2.98 -23.26
CA ALA A 481 -15.10 -3.72 -23.79
C ALA A 481 -14.63 -5.08 -24.31
N TRP A 482 -15.45 -6.12 -24.14
CA TRP A 482 -15.18 -7.49 -24.55
C TRP A 482 -16.50 -8.20 -24.86
N GLY A 483 -16.49 -9.06 -25.88
CA GLY A 483 -17.62 -9.92 -26.21
C GLY A 483 -17.23 -11.08 -27.11
N VAL A 484 -18.20 -11.94 -27.35
CA VAL A 484 -18.09 -13.11 -28.22
C VAL A 484 -19.30 -13.11 -29.16
N SER A 485 -19.04 -13.34 -30.44
CA SER A 485 -20.06 -13.40 -31.48
C SER A 485 -19.90 -14.69 -32.27
N GLN A 486 -21.00 -15.25 -32.77
CA GLN A 486 -20.99 -16.39 -33.69
C GLN A 486 -21.32 -15.90 -35.09
N ASP A 487 -20.66 -16.45 -36.11
CA ASP A 487 -20.99 -16.17 -37.50
C ASP A 487 -22.36 -16.76 -37.83
N SER A 488 -23.25 -15.97 -38.43
CA SER A 488 -24.59 -16.42 -38.81
C SER A 488 -24.60 -17.39 -39.99
N GLY A 489 -23.55 -17.38 -40.82
CA GLY A 489 -23.38 -18.27 -41.97
C GLY A 489 -22.55 -19.53 -41.67
N ASP A 490 -21.74 -19.52 -40.61
CA ASP A 490 -20.95 -20.67 -40.17
C ASP A 490 -21.02 -20.81 -38.64
N PRO A 491 -21.91 -21.65 -38.09
CA PRO A 491 -22.07 -21.81 -36.65
C PRO A 491 -20.80 -22.28 -35.93
N GLU A 492 -19.83 -22.90 -36.62
CA GLU A 492 -18.58 -23.31 -35.99
C GLU A 492 -17.57 -22.17 -35.88
N ARG A 493 -17.83 -21.03 -36.53
CA ARG A 493 -16.97 -19.86 -36.51
C ARG A 493 -17.38 -18.91 -35.39
N VAL A 494 -16.50 -18.77 -34.40
CA VAL A 494 -16.71 -17.95 -33.21
C VAL A 494 -15.65 -16.86 -33.13
N LEU A 495 -16.09 -15.61 -32.96
CA LEU A 495 -15.26 -14.42 -32.90
C LEU A 495 -15.24 -13.87 -31.47
N GLU A 496 -14.08 -13.91 -30.83
CA GLU A 496 -13.80 -13.08 -29.65
C GLU A 496 -13.41 -11.68 -30.12
N TRP A 497 -13.95 -10.64 -29.48
CA TRP A 497 -13.56 -9.27 -29.76
C TRP A 497 -13.39 -8.47 -28.48
N PHE A 498 -12.43 -7.54 -28.47
CA PHE A 498 -12.25 -6.60 -27.39
C PHE A 498 -11.62 -5.29 -27.84
N PHE A 499 -11.87 -4.22 -27.09
CA PHE A 499 -11.34 -2.90 -27.36
C PHE A 499 -10.34 -2.44 -26.30
N VAL A 500 -9.30 -1.74 -26.75
CA VAL A 500 -8.34 -1.02 -25.90
C VAL A 500 -8.23 0.43 -26.32
N GLU A 501 -7.86 1.30 -25.38
CA GLU A 501 -7.88 2.77 -25.56
C GLU A 501 -6.94 3.25 -26.68
N SER A 502 -5.78 2.62 -26.85
CA SER A 502 -4.78 3.04 -27.83
C SER A 502 -3.84 1.90 -28.26
N TRP A 503 -3.09 2.13 -29.33
CA TRP A 503 -2.06 1.22 -29.81
C TRP A 503 -0.98 0.97 -28.76
N ALA A 504 -0.54 2.01 -28.05
CA ALA A 504 0.40 1.84 -26.95
C ALA A 504 -0.16 0.96 -25.83
N GLU A 505 -1.46 1.05 -25.53
CA GLU A 505 -2.09 0.20 -24.54
C GLU A 505 -2.14 -1.28 -24.99
N HIS A 506 -2.41 -1.52 -26.27
CA HIS A 506 -2.32 -2.85 -26.87
C HIS A 506 -0.91 -3.44 -26.79
N GLN A 507 0.10 -2.64 -27.12
CA GLN A 507 1.50 -3.06 -27.02
C GLN A 507 1.91 -3.33 -25.57
N ARG A 508 1.33 -2.60 -24.61
CA ARG A 508 1.53 -2.90 -23.18
C ARG A 508 0.87 -4.21 -22.78
N GLN A 509 -0.29 -4.59 -23.33
CA GLN A 509 -0.90 -5.89 -23.03
C GLN A 509 0.07 -7.05 -23.34
N HIS A 510 0.78 -7.02 -24.47
CA HIS A 510 1.78 -8.04 -24.82
C HIS A 510 2.85 -8.24 -23.73
N ARG A 511 3.21 -7.15 -23.03
CA ARG A 511 4.21 -7.14 -21.94
C ARG A 511 3.59 -7.36 -20.55
N ARG A 512 2.26 -7.39 -20.43
CA ARG A 512 1.52 -7.52 -19.14
C ARG A 512 0.92 -8.90 -18.94
N VAL A 513 0.62 -9.62 -20.03
CA VAL A 513 -0.04 -10.93 -20.01
C VAL A 513 0.84 -11.94 -19.28
N SER A 514 0.31 -12.51 -18.21
CA SER A 514 1.04 -13.40 -17.33
C SER A 514 1.10 -14.85 -17.84
N HIS A 515 1.97 -15.67 -17.26
CA HIS A 515 1.95 -17.12 -17.50
C HIS A 515 0.62 -17.76 -17.08
N ALA A 516 0.04 -17.32 -15.96
CA ALA A 516 -1.29 -17.76 -15.55
C ALA A 516 -2.37 -17.46 -16.60
N ASP A 517 -2.29 -16.29 -17.25
CA ASP A 517 -3.22 -15.94 -18.33
C ASP A 517 -2.98 -16.76 -19.59
N ALA A 518 -1.71 -17.07 -19.88
CA ALA A 518 -1.34 -17.93 -21.00
C ALA A 518 -1.92 -19.35 -20.83
N ASP A 519 -1.99 -19.86 -19.60
CA ASP A 519 -2.58 -21.17 -19.34
C ASP A 519 -4.11 -21.18 -19.55
N VAL A 520 -4.82 -20.15 -19.09
CA VAL A 520 -6.25 -19.99 -19.41
C VAL A 520 -6.47 -19.81 -20.92
N GLN A 521 -5.56 -19.12 -21.60
CA GLN A 521 -5.61 -18.98 -23.06
C GLN A 521 -5.38 -20.33 -23.75
N LYS A 522 -4.47 -21.19 -23.27
CA LYS A 522 -4.27 -22.55 -23.80
C LYS A 522 -5.53 -23.42 -23.68
N GLU A 523 -6.28 -23.29 -22.59
CA GLU A 523 -7.57 -23.99 -22.45
C GLU A 523 -8.56 -23.58 -23.55
N ALA A 524 -8.68 -22.29 -23.84
CA ALA A 524 -9.53 -21.81 -24.92
C ALA A 524 -9.02 -22.29 -26.29
N LEU A 525 -7.69 -22.29 -26.48
CA LEU A 525 -7.05 -22.78 -27.71
C LEU A 525 -7.25 -24.27 -27.95
N ALA A 526 -7.41 -25.09 -26.90
CA ALA A 526 -7.63 -26.53 -27.04
C ALA A 526 -8.94 -26.88 -27.78
N PHE A 527 -9.91 -25.96 -27.83
CA PHE A 527 -11.16 -26.12 -28.56
C PHE A 527 -11.07 -25.70 -30.04
N HIS A 528 -9.96 -25.07 -30.45
CA HIS A 528 -9.76 -24.63 -31.82
C HIS A 528 -9.45 -25.81 -32.74
N ARG A 529 -10.19 -25.95 -33.85
CA ARG A 529 -10.04 -27.03 -34.84
C ARG A 529 -9.60 -26.55 -36.23
N GLY A 530 -9.18 -25.30 -36.37
CA GLY A 530 -8.64 -24.80 -37.65
C GLY A 530 -7.25 -25.35 -37.96
N ASP A 531 -6.85 -25.29 -39.22
CA ASP A 531 -5.56 -25.82 -39.72
C ASP A 531 -4.32 -25.05 -39.21
N GLY A 532 -4.52 -23.94 -38.50
CA GLY A 532 -3.46 -23.09 -37.94
C GLY A 532 -3.86 -22.43 -36.62
N PRO A 533 -3.02 -21.56 -36.05
CA PRO A 533 -3.41 -20.80 -34.87
C PRO A 533 -4.60 -19.88 -35.17
N PRO A 534 -5.44 -19.54 -34.17
CA PRO A 534 -6.54 -18.60 -34.35
C PRO A 534 -6.09 -17.30 -35.01
N ARG A 535 -6.88 -16.83 -35.97
CA ARG A 535 -6.56 -15.60 -36.69
C ARG A 535 -6.78 -14.40 -35.79
N VAL A 536 -5.71 -13.68 -35.49
CA VAL A 536 -5.76 -12.40 -34.76
C VAL A 536 -5.73 -11.25 -35.76
N SER A 537 -6.64 -10.28 -35.61
CA SER A 537 -6.66 -9.07 -36.43
C SER A 537 -6.81 -7.83 -35.56
N HIS A 538 -6.19 -6.73 -36.01
CA HIS A 538 -6.12 -5.47 -35.30
C HIS A 538 -6.72 -4.38 -36.19
N PHE A 539 -7.84 -3.81 -35.76
CA PHE A 539 -8.53 -2.74 -36.47
C PHE A 539 -8.36 -1.43 -35.71
N LEU A 540 -7.78 -0.43 -36.36
CA LEU A 540 -7.66 0.92 -35.83
C LEU A 540 -8.88 1.74 -36.27
N ALA A 541 -9.42 2.55 -35.37
CA ALA A 541 -10.41 3.55 -35.76
C ALA A 541 -9.86 4.46 -36.88
N LEU A 542 -10.71 4.72 -37.89
CA LEU A 542 -10.40 5.68 -38.93
C LEU A 542 -10.41 7.09 -38.32
N GLU A 543 -9.38 7.88 -38.61
CA GLU A 543 -9.36 9.30 -38.24
C GLU A 543 -10.50 10.00 -38.97
N HIS A 544 -11.52 10.43 -38.23
CA HIS A 544 -12.43 11.44 -38.76
C HIS A 544 -11.60 12.72 -38.92
N GLY A 545 -11.35 13.12 -40.16
CA GLY A 545 -10.54 14.29 -40.46
C GLY A 545 -11.07 15.53 -39.73
N ALA A 546 -10.44 15.90 -38.62
CA ALA A 546 -10.38 17.28 -38.23
C ALA A 546 -9.46 17.96 -39.25
N GLY A 547 -10.08 18.55 -40.28
CA GLY A 547 -9.37 19.29 -41.31
C GLY A 547 -8.45 20.33 -40.67
N LYS A 548 -7.15 20.05 -40.66
CA LYS A 548 -6.16 21.09 -40.87
C LYS A 548 -6.00 21.21 -42.38
N ALA A 549 -6.80 22.10 -42.96
CA ALA A 549 -6.42 22.74 -44.22
C ALA A 549 -5.08 23.48 -43.99
N PRO A 550 -4.23 23.58 -45.04
CA PRO A 550 -2.83 23.98 -44.94
C PRO A 550 -2.58 25.33 -44.26
#